data_AF-A0A920UIX3-F1
#
_entry.id   AF-A0A920UIX3-F1
#
_cell.length_a   1.000
_cell.length_b   1.000
_cell.length_c   1.000
_cell.angle_alpha   90.00
_cell.angle_beta   90.00
_cell.angle_gamma   90.00
#
_symmetry.space_group_name_H-M   'P 1'
#
loop_
_entity.id
_entity.type
_entity.pdbx_description
1 polymer ?
#
loop_
_entity_poly.entity_id
_entity_poly.type
_entity_poly.pdbx_seq_one_letter_code
_entity_poly.pdbx_strand_id
1 'polypeptide(L)'
;MHGSTGRTRSESVSGLASRDLSSLKFAMFGAAPLSSKLQVKISEVLNCPVIQGYGMTELSPVTNIDFTEPNLLKAGSIGPALADTEEKIVDTEDPTKELKPGEIGELVVRGPQVMKGYPITLKPQRKRLTLMDGFILVI
;
A
#
# COMPACT_ATOMS: atom_id res chain seq x y z
N MET A 1 -19.21 41.37 18.29
CA MET A 1 -17.93 41.01 18.94
C MET A 1 -17.31 39.87 18.16
N HIS A 2 -16.05 40.04 17.79
CA HIS A 2 -15.25 39.15 16.95
C HIS A 2 -14.92 37.85 17.68
N GLY A 3 -14.87 36.75 16.94
CA GLY A 3 -14.37 35.46 17.41
C GLY A 3 -14.03 34.51 16.25
N SER A 4 -13.33 35.01 15.22
CA SER A 4 -12.73 34.19 14.17
C SER A 4 -11.62 33.33 14.79
N THR A 5 -11.92 32.07 15.05
CA THR A 5 -10.93 31.08 15.50
C THR A 5 -9.94 30.85 14.35
N GLY A 6 -8.75 31.41 14.48
CA GLY A 6 -7.68 31.26 13.50
C GLY A 6 -7.27 29.79 13.38
N ARG A 7 -7.61 29.15 12.27
CA ARG A 7 -6.91 27.94 11.83
C ARG A 7 -5.50 28.36 11.48
N THR A 8 -4.54 27.88 12.25
CA THR A 8 -3.11 27.97 11.96
C THR A 8 -2.87 27.41 10.56
N ARG A 9 -2.49 28.27 9.61
CA ARG A 9 -1.99 27.83 8.30
C ARG A 9 -0.82 26.89 8.56
N SER A 10 -0.99 25.61 8.24
CA SER A 10 0.14 24.69 8.12
C SER A 10 1.18 25.31 7.19
N GLU A 11 2.46 25.18 7.52
CA GLU A 11 3.58 25.67 6.72
C GLU A 11 3.31 25.43 5.23
N SER A 12 3.13 26.52 4.48
CA SER A 12 2.78 26.43 3.07
C SER A 12 3.94 25.78 2.32
N VAL A 13 3.75 24.56 1.83
CA VAL A 13 4.71 23.96 0.90
C VAL A 13 4.81 24.89 -0.30
N SER A 14 6.01 25.38 -0.58
CA SER A 14 6.25 26.38 -1.61
C SER A 14 5.76 25.85 -2.97
N GLY A 15 5.05 26.71 -3.73
CA GLY A 15 4.53 26.37 -5.06
C GLY A 15 3.20 25.63 -5.10
N LEU A 16 2.67 25.13 -3.97
CA LEU A 16 1.32 24.54 -3.89
C LEU A 16 0.23 25.58 -3.61
N ALA A 17 0.54 26.59 -2.81
CA ALA A 17 -0.44 27.59 -2.37
C ALA A 17 -1.07 28.44 -3.51
N SER A 18 -0.43 28.48 -4.69
CA SER A 18 -0.91 29.22 -5.87
C SER A 18 -1.54 28.33 -6.94
N ARG A 19 -1.69 27.03 -6.69
CA ARG A 19 -2.25 26.06 -7.64
C ARG A 19 -3.72 25.79 -7.33
N ASP A 20 -4.53 25.68 -8.36
CA ASP A 20 -5.88 25.12 -8.24
C ASP A 20 -5.80 23.59 -8.27
N LEU A 21 -6.18 22.95 -7.15
CA LEU A 21 -6.21 21.50 -6.99
C LEU A 21 -7.65 20.95 -6.91
N SER A 22 -8.66 21.74 -7.25
CA SER A 22 -10.07 21.36 -7.12
C SER A 22 -10.46 20.11 -7.93
N SER A 23 -9.69 19.77 -8.97
CA SER A 23 -9.87 18.56 -9.77
C SER A 23 -9.23 17.31 -9.17
N LEU A 24 -8.29 17.44 -8.21
CA LEU A 24 -7.61 16.31 -7.57
C LEU A 24 -8.58 15.55 -6.68
N LYS A 25 -8.74 14.24 -6.93
CA LYS A 25 -9.68 13.40 -6.18
C LYS A 25 -9.03 12.62 -5.05
N PHE A 26 -7.82 12.14 -5.27
CA PHE A 26 -6.98 11.49 -4.27
C PHE A 26 -5.53 11.47 -4.78
N ALA A 27 -4.58 11.20 -3.88
CA ALA A 27 -3.21 10.88 -4.22
C ALA A 27 -2.86 9.48 -3.70
N MET A 28 -2.10 8.70 -4.47
CA MET A 28 -1.67 7.36 -4.09
C MET A 28 -0.15 7.33 -3.92
N PHE A 29 0.30 6.74 -2.82
CA PHE A 29 1.70 6.43 -2.55
C PHE A 29 1.94 4.93 -2.68
N GLY A 30 3.04 4.57 -3.33
CA GLY A 30 3.48 3.19 -3.47
C GLY A 30 5.01 3.13 -3.52
N ALA A 31 5.56 1.92 -3.53
CA ALA A 31 6.99 1.61 -3.59
C ALA A 31 7.86 2.08 -2.39
N ALA A 32 7.34 2.90 -1.49
CA ALA A 32 8.01 3.25 -0.24
C ALA A 32 7.00 3.44 0.91
N PRO A 33 7.35 3.05 2.15
CA PRO A 33 6.49 3.26 3.30
C PRO A 33 6.22 4.75 3.54
N LEU A 34 4.94 5.13 3.65
CA LEU A 34 4.54 6.46 4.09
C LEU A 34 4.06 6.39 5.54
N SER A 35 4.75 7.09 6.44
CA SER A 35 4.32 7.14 7.85
C SER A 35 2.93 7.75 7.97
N SER A 36 2.09 7.24 8.88
CA SER A 36 0.73 7.74 9.10
C SER A 36 0.70 9.26 9.35
N LYS A 37 1.68 9.79 10.10
CA LYS A 37 1.79 11.23 10.38
C LYS A 37 2.04 12.04 9.12
N LEU A 38 2.89 11.55 8.21
CA LEU A 38 3.17 12.25 6.95
C LEU A 38 1.99 12.12 5.98
N GLN A 39 1.34 10.96 5.92
CA GLN A 39 0.12 10.74 5.12
C GLN A 39 -0.98 11.74 5.48
N VAL A 40 -1.27 11.93 6.77
CA VAL A 40 -2.25 12.91 7.26
C VAL A 40 -1.86 14.33 6.86
N LYS A 41 -0.61 14.73 7.10
CA LYS A 41 -0.12 16.07 6.72
C LYS A 41 -0.25 16.35 5.22
N ILE A 42 0.10 15.39 4.37
CA ILE A 42 -0.02 15.55 2.92
C ILE A 42 -1.49 15.67 2.52
N SER A 43 -2.37 14.87 3.14
CA SER A 43 -3.82 14.94 2.89
C SER A 43 -4.40 16.30 3.25
N GLU A 44 -3.98 16.90 4.38
CA GLU A 44 -4.38 18.26 4.78
C GLU A 44 -3.90 19.32 3.77
N VAL A 45 -2.67 19.19 3.27
CA VAL A 45 -2.09 20.14 2.29
C VAL A 45 -2.77 20.03 0.92
N LEU A 46 -3.04 18.80 0.45
CA LEU A 46 -3.68 18.55 -0.85
C LEU A 46 -5.20 18.69 -0.80
N ASN A 47 -5.80 18.72 0.40
CA ASN A 47 -7.24 18.72 0.63
C ASN A 47 -7.97 17.57 -0.12
N CYS A 48 -7.35 16.40 -0.16
CA CYS A 48 -7.91 15.17 -0.71
C CYS A 48 -7.38 13.94 0.06
N PRO A 49 -8.04 12.77 -0.03
CA PRO A 49 -7.51 11.52 0.50
C PRO A 49 -6.12 11.23 -0.06
N VAL A 50 -5.22 10.78 0.83
CA VAL A 50 -3.92 10.21 0.45
C VAL A 50 -3.96 8.75 0.87
N ILE A 51 -3.87 7.84 -0.09
CA ILE A 51 -3.93 6.40 0.11
C ILE A 51 -2.56 5.78 -0.12
N GLN A 52 -2.31 4.61 0.46
CA GLN A 52 -1.16 3.78 0.13
C GLN A 52 -1.61 2.53 -0.60
N GLY A 53 -0.73 1.99 -1.41
CA GLY A 53 -0.88 0.68 -2.02
C GLY A 53 0.42 -0.11 -1.97
N TYR A 54 0.29 -1.43 -2.03
CA TYR A 54 1.41 -2.35 -2.04
C TYR A 54 1.38 -3.24 -3.27
N GLY A 55 2.57 -3.56 -3.74
CA GLY A 55 2.82 -4.60 -4.72
C GLY A 55 4.23 -4.52 -5.24
N MET A 56 4.51 -5.33 -6.26
CA MET A 56 5.82 -5.47 -6.89
C MET A 56 5.63 -5.86 -8.36
N THR A 57 6.71 -5.87 -9.14
CA THR A 57 6.66 -6.22 -10.58
C THR A 57 6.06 -7.60 -10.82
N GLU A 58 6.33 -8.52 -9.91
CA GLU A 58 5.90 -9.91 -9.89
C GLU A 58 4.39 -10.06 -9.61
N LEU A 59 3.70 -8.98 -9.23
CA LEU A 59 2.28 -8.93 -8.89
C LEU A 59 1.47 -7.98 -9.82
N SER A 60 2.03 -7.60 -10.96
CA SER A 60 1.38 -6.88 -12.05
C SER A 60 0.46 -5.67 -11.71
N PRO A 61 0.89 -4.61 -11.00
CA PRO A 61 1.99 -4.47 -10.04
C PRO A 61 1.48 -4.25 -8.59
N VAL A 62 0.18 -4.46 -8.33
CA VAL A 62 -0.50 -4.08 -7.08
C VAL A 62 -1.33 -5.25 -6.55
N THR A 63 -1.29 -5.46 -5.24
CA THR A 63 -2.14 -6.44 -4.53
C THR A 63 -3.00 -5.81 -3.46
N ASN A 64 -2.58 -4.68 -2.89
CA ASN A 64 -3.34 -3.96 -1.87
C ASN A 64 -3.49 -2.49 -2.23
N ILE A 65 -4.65 -1.93 -1.91
CA ILE A 65 -4.89 -0.49 -1.98
C ILE A 65 -5.84 -0.07 -0.87
N ASP A 66 -5.52 1.02 -0.16
CA ASP A 66 -6.40 1.58 0.86
C ASP A 66 -7.58 2.33 0.24
N PHE A 67 -8.63 2.53 1.05
CA PHE A 67 -9.88 3.18 0.61
C PHE A 67 -9.72 4.69 0.47
N THR A 68 -10.45 5.28 -0.48
CA THR A 68 -10.53 6.75 -0.61
C THR A 68 -11.57 7.37 0.32
N GLU A 69 -12.50 6.54 0.81
CA GLU A 69 -13.56 6.90 1.74
C GLU A 69 -12.97 7.19 3.13
N PRO A 70 -13.17 8.40 3.70
CA PRO A 70 -12.53 8.80 4.96
C PRO A 70 -12.83 7.90 6.16
N ASN A 71 -13.98 7.22 6.17
CA ASN A 71 -14.38 6.31 7.25
C ASN A 71 -13.78 4.90 7.12
N LEU A 72 -13.19 4.56 5.98
CA LEU A 72 -12.55 3.28 5.71
C LEU A 72 -11.02 3.41 5.63
N LEU A 73 -10.52 4.58 5.21
CA LEU A 73 -9.09 4.90 5.12
C LEU A 73 -8.37 4.68 6.46
N LYS A 74 -7.26 3.92 6.45
CA LYS A 74 -6.44 3.69 7.63
C LYS A 74 -5.01 4.15 7.39
N ALA A 75 -4.69 5.36 7.84
CA ALA A 75 -3.36 5.96 7.66
C ALA A 75 -2.22 5.04 8.17
N GLY A 76 -1.25 4.77 7.30
CA GLY A 76 -0.16 3.82 7.53
C GLY A 76 -0.44 2.37 7.09
N SER A 77 -1.66 2.06 6.64
CA SER A 77 -2.02 0.77 6.05
C SER A 77 -1.89 0.80 4.54
N ILE A 78 -1.55 -0.33 3.94
CA ILE A 78 -1.59 -0.58 2.49
C ILE A 78 -2.99 -0.95 1.99
N GLY A 79 -3.96 -1.08 2.90
CA GLY A 79 -5.33 -1.44 2.58
C GLY A 79 -5.59 -2.95 2.48
N PRO A 80 -6.83 -3.34 2.17
CA PRO A 80 -7.19 -4.73 1.89
C PRO A 80 -6.56 -5.24 0.58
N ALA A 81 -6.59 -6.56 0.41
CA ALA A 81 -6.31 -7.21 -0.86
C ALA A 81 -7.30 -6.76 -1.95
N LEU A 82 -6.83 -6.66 -3.18
CA LEU A 82 -7.66 -6.41 -4.36
C LEU A 82 -8.62 -7.57 -4.63
N ALA A 83 -9.62 -7.32 -5.47
CA ALA A 83 -10.55 -8.36 -5.92
C ALA A 83 -9.79 -9.58 -6.49
N ASP A 84 -10.34 -10.76 -6.25
CA ASP A 84 -9.78 -12.05 -6.66
C ASP A 84 -8.33 -12.30 -6.21
N THR A 85 -7.90 -11.63 -5.13
CA THR A 85 -6.57 -11.79 -4.52
C THR A 85 -6.71 -12.37 -3.12
N GLU A 86 -5.97 -13.45 -2.86
CA GLU A 86 -5.86 -14.07 -1.56
C GLU A 86 -4.48 -13.80 -0.98
N GLU A 87 -4.45 -13.48 0.31
CA GLU A 87 -3.23 -13.14 1.04
C GLU A 87 -3.18 -13.88 2.37
N LYS A 88 -1.98 -14.26 2.79
CA LYS A 88 -1.71 -14.81 4.11
C LYS A 88 -0.41 -14.25 4.66
N ILE A 89 -0.31 -14.25 5.99
CA ILE A 89 0.95 -14.02 6.68
C ILE A 89 1.47 -15.37 7.15
N VAL A 90 2.70 -15.71 6.81
CA VAL A 90 3.36 -16.97 7.20
C VAL A 90 4.60 -16.70 8.04
N ASP A 91 5.02 -17.70 8.81
CA ASP A 91 6.25 -17.64 9.60
C ASP A 91 7.47 -17.49 8.68
N THR A 92 8.40 -16.61 9.05
CA THR A 92 9.59 -16.29 8.23
C THR A 92 10.54 -17.49 8.11
N GLU A 93 10.61 -18.35 9.13
CA GLU A 93 11.47 -19.54 9.13
C GLU A 93 10.75 -20.78 8.57
N ASP A 94 9.42 -20.83 8.69
CA ASP A 94 8.58 -21.92 8.19
C ASP A 94 7.36 -21.39 7.42
N PRO A 95 7.46 -21.20 6.09
CA PRO A 95 6.38 -20.65 5.27
C PRO A 95 5.17 -21.58 5.12
N THR A 96 5.20 -22.79 5.69
CA THR A 96 4.01 -23.67 5.77
C THR A 96 3.09 -23.32 6.93
N LYS A 97 3.57 -22.51 7.88
CA LYS A 97 2.85 -22.11 9.08
C LYS A 97 2.22 -20.73 8.89
N GLU A 98 0.90 -20.72 8.72
CA GLU A 98 0.10 -19.50 8.70
C GLU A 98 0.02 -18.86 10.11
N LEU A 99 0.21 -17.54 10.17
CA LEU A 99 0.17 -16.75 11.40
C LEU A 99 -1.19 -16.08 11.61
N LYS A 100 -1.51 -15.76 12.85
CA LYS A 100 -2.78 -15.14 13.25
C LYS A 100 -2.75 -13.62 13.01
N PRO A 101 -3.93 -12.97 12.92
CA PRO A 101 -4.01 -11.52 12.86
C PRO A 101 -3.24 -10.84 14.00
N GLY A 102 -2.37 -9.90 13.64
CA GLY A 102 -1.53 -9.13 14.57
C GLY A 102 -0.11 -9.68 14.76
N GLU A 103 0.18 -10.87 14.24
CA GLU A 103 1.54 -11.42 14.21
C GLU A 103 2.32 -10.90 12.99
N ILE A 104 3.64 -10.76 13.14
CA ILE A 104 4.55 -10.30 12.07
C ILE A 104 5.15 -11.53 11.39
N GLY A 105 5.13 -11.52 10.05
CA GLY A 105 5.72 -12.56 9.22
C GLY A 105 5.81 -12.14 7.76
N GLU A 106 5.99 -13.12 6.88
CA GLU A 106 6.11 -12.92 5.44
C GLU A 106 4.75 -12.92 4.75
N LEU A 107 4.56 -12.04 3.77
CA LEU A 107 3.34 -11.97 2.97
C LEU A 107 3.42 -12.97 1.81
N VAL A 108 2.37 -13.78 1.65
CA VAL A 108 2.21 -14.69 0.52
C VAL A 108 0.92 -14.36 -0.21
N VAL A 109 0.97 -14.38 -1.55
CA VAL A 109 -0.14 -13.93 -2.40
C VAL A 109 -0.51 -14.99 -3.43
N ARG A 110 -1.81 -15.15 -3.68
CA ARG A 110 -2.37 -15.93 -4.78
C ARG A 110 -3.43 -15.09 -5.49
N GLY A 111 -3.38 -15.04 -6.82
CA GLY A 111 -4.35 -14.28 -7.60
C GLY A 111 -3.99 -14.22 -9.09
N PRO A 112 -4.88 -13.70 -9.94
CA PRO A 112 -4.70 -13.64 -11.39
C PRO A 112 -3.56 -12.70 -11.84
N GLN A 113 -3.18 -11.73 -11.00
CA GLN A 113 -2.12 -10.75 -11.25
C GLN A 113 -0.70 -11.29 -11.00
N VAL A 114 -0.60 -12.45 -10.34
CA VAL A 114 0.68 -13.07 -10.00
C VAL A 114 1.41 -13.52 -11.26
N MET A 115 2.68 -13.15 -11.39
CA MET A 115 3.50 -13.48 -12.56
C MET A 115 3.63 -14.99 -12.79
N LYS A 116 3.85 -15.39 -14.04
CA LYS A 116 4.10 -16.81 -14.38
C LYS A 116 5.45 -17.32 -13.86
N GLY A 117 6.40 -16.41 -13.64
CA GLY A 117 7.76 -16.69 -13.19
C GLY A 117 8.80 -15.95 -14.03
N TYR A 118 10.05 -15.97 -13.58
CA TYR A 118 11.18 -15.40 -14.33
C TYR A 118 11.63 -16.31 -15.49
N PRO A 119 12.15 -15.74 -16.58
CA PRO A 119 12.79 -16.49 -17.67
C PRO A 119 13.93 -17.39 -17.19
N ILE A 120 14.03 -18.60 -17.77
CA ILE A 120 14.97 -19.66 -17.33
C ILE A 120 16.46 -19.30 -17.45
N THR A 121 16.79 -18.32 -18.29
CA THR A 121 18.15 -17.78 -18.49
C THR A 121 18.60 -16.84 -17.37
N LEU A 122 17.68 -16.38 -16.51
CA LEU A 122 17.97 -15.49 -15.40
C LEU A 122 18.07 -16.29 -14.09
N LYS A 123 19.28 -16.80 -13.81
CA LYS A 123 19.76 -17.32 -12.52
C LYS A 123 19.00 -18.54 -11.94
N PRO A 124 19.66 -19.70 -11.78
CA PRO A 124 19.07 -20.91 -11.18
C PRO A 124 18.48 -20.75 -9.76
N GLN A 125 18.91 -19.72 -9.02
CA GLN A 125 18.52 -19.48 -7.62
C GLN A 125 17.24 -18.63 -7.47
N ARG A 126 16.75 -17.97 -8.53
CA ARG A 126 15.48 -17.21 -8.51
C ARG A 126 14.32 -18.04 -9.05
N LYS A 127 14.29 -19.32 -8.69
CA LYS A 127 13.12 -20.16 -8.94
C LYS A 127 12.06 -19.74 -7.93
N ARG A 128 10.99 -19.14 -8.45
CA ARG A 128 9.66 -19.01 -7.86
C ARG A 128 9.53 -19.85 -6.57
N LEU A 129 9.54 -19.23 -5.39
CA LEU A 129 9.12 -19.93 -4.18
C LEU A 129 7.59 -20.02 -4.25
N THR A 130 7.11 -20.92 -5.11
CA THR A 130 5.71 -21.33 -5.10
C THR A 130 5.57 -22.18 -3.86
N LEU A 131 4.85 -21.67 -2.89
CA LEU A 131 4.42 -22.48 -1.78
C LEU A 131 3.38 -23.48 -2.29
N MET A 132 3.10 -24.51 -1.48
CA MET A 132 1.99 -25.42 -1.74
C MET A 132 0.70 -24.60 -1.98
N ASP A 133 -0.19 -25.10 -2.84
CA ASP A 133 -1.49 -24.49 -3.17
C ASP A 133 -1.48 -23.20 -4.03
N GLY A 134 -0.36 -22.88 -4.67
CA GLY A 134 -0.28 -21.84 -5.71
C GLY A 134 -0.06 -20.42 -5.18
N PHE A 135 0.25 -20.27 -3.89
CA PHE A 135 0.75 -19.03 -3.32
C PHE A 135 2.21 -18.78 -3.72
N ILE A 136 2.57 -17.51 -3.92
CA ILE A 136 3.94 -17.08 -4.13
C ILE A 136 4.39 -16.24 -2.93
N LEU A 137 5.60 -16.53 -2.44
CA LEU A 137 6.26 -15.70 -1.45
C LEU A 137 6.67 -14.36 -2.07
N VAL A 138 6.25 -13.28 -1.42
CA VAL A 138 6.59 -11.92 -1.81
C VAL A 138 7.88 -11.53 -1.10
N ILE A 139 8.98 -11.39 -1.85
CA ILE A 139 10.35 -11.12 -1.34
C ILE A 139 10.85 -9.71 -1.68
#